data_AF-A0A662WBS1-F1
#
_entry.id   AF-A0A662WBS1-F1
#
_cell.length_a   1.000
_cell.length_b   1.000
_cell.length_c   1.000
_cell.angle_alpha   90.00
_cell.angle_beta   90.00
_cell.angle_gamma   90.00
#
_symmetry.space_group_name_H-M   'P 1'
#
loop_
_entity.id
_entity.type
_entity.pdbx_description
1 polymer ?
#
loop_
_entity_poly.entity_id
_entity_poly.type
_entity_poly.pdbx_seq_one_letter_code
_entity_poly.pdbx_strand_id
1 'polypeptide(L)'
;GLLLLAHRIFQANKDVPWKTSHNCSSVIVFAVPPWISVSDVINGFIDKVKTCVYTQNACAVFFRGIVVPPILRSFGEMVKMEVVDEIEALNLAKKFGLVIAEITGRKGIVGALAGIGYYDKGLECAAISNDKAMEKVRFRCIEKECEEC
;
A
#
# COMPACT_ATOMS: atom_id res chain seq x y z
N GLY A 1 -5.83 19.03 13.70
CA GLY A 1 -4.67 18.22 13.25
C GLY A 1 -5.13 17.18 12.25
N LEU A 2 -4.21 16.36 11.73
CA LEU A 2 -4.56 15.20 10.90
C LEU A 2 -5.18 14.10 11.77
N LEU A 3 -6.14 13.36 11.25
CA LEU A 3 -6.71 12.19 11.92
C LEU A 3 -6.19 10.92 11.26
N LEU A 4 -5.53 10.04 12.03
CA LEU A 4 -5.11 8.72 11.54
C LEU A 4 -6.35 7.81 11.42
N LEU A 5 -6.63 7.33 10.21
CA LEU A 5 -7.77 6.46 9.92
C LEU A 5 -7.35 4.99 9.86
N ALA A 6 -6.20 4.71 9.25
CA ALA A 6 -5.69 3.34 9.11
C ALA A 6 -4.18 3.31 8.98
N HIS A 7 -3.59 2.23 9.50
CA HIS A 7 -2.25 1.79 9.18
C HIS A 7 -2.35 0.32 8.77
N ARG A 8 -1.79 -0.03 7.62
CA ARG A 8 -1.79 -1.37 7.04
C ARG A 8 -0.39 -1.74 6.58
N ILE A 9 -0.06 -3.01 6.72
CA ILE A 9 1.12 -3.60 6.11
C ILE A 9 0.63 -4.35 4.89
N PHE A 10 1.11 -3.96 3.72
CA PHE A 10 0.94 -4.71 2.49
C PHE A 10 2.09 -5.68 2.33
N GLN A 11 1.78 -6.95 2.26
CA GLN A 11 2.74 -8.03 2.04
C GLN A 11 2.72 -8.43 0.56
N ALA A 12 3.80 -8.19 -0.18
CA ALA A 12 3.90 -8.55 -1.59
C ALA A 12 4.31 -10.02 -1.77
N ASN A 13 4.43 -10.46 -3.04
CA ASN A 13 4.90 -11.79 -3.39
C ASN A 13 6.26 -12.11 -2.73
N LYS A 14 6.33 -13.21 -1.98
CA LYS A 14 7.55 -13.63 -1.29
C LYS A 14 8.62 -14.18 -2.24
N ASP A 15 8.27 -14.57 -3.45
CA ASP A 15 9.17 -15.28 -4.36
C ASP A 15 9.98 -14.34 -5.28
N VAL A 16 9.86 -13.02 -5.09
CA VAL A 16 10.67 -12.00 -5.79
C VAL A 16 12.15 -12.10 -5.33
N PRO A 17 13.13 -12.32 -6.23
CA PRO A 17 14.51 -12.58 -5.81
C PRO A 17 15.29 -11.33 -5.34
N TRP A 18 14.95 -10.14 -5.82
CA TRP A 18 15.62 -8.87 -5.47
C TRP A 18 14.91 -8.08 -4.36
N LYS A 19 14.05 -8.73 -3.59
CA LYS A 19 13.30 -8.11 -2.48
C LYS A 19 14.19 -7.77 -1.29
N THR A 20 13.69 -6.89 -0.42
CA THR A 20 14.16 -6.82 0.97
C THR A 20 13.63 -8.02 1.76
N SER A 21 14.20 -8.32 2.94
CA SER A 21 13.94 -9.56 3.70
C SER A 21 12.46 -9.95 3.84
N HIS A 22 11.56 -8.97 3.90
CA HIS A 22 10.12 -9.21 4.06
C HIS A 22 9.26 -8.81 2.85
N ASN A 23 9.76 -8.07 1.85
CA ASN A 23 8.97 -7.57 0.71
C ASN A 23 7.62 -6.94 1.09
N CYS A 24 7.65 -5.97 2.01
CA CYS A 24 6.46 -5.30 2.51
C CYS A 24 6.47 -3.81 2.19
N SER A 25 5.28 -3.21 2.20
CA SER A 25 5.05 -1.77 2.18
C SER A 25 4.12 -1.37 3.31
N SER A 26 4.28 -0.16 3.84
CA SER A 26 3.37 0.42 4.83
C SER A 26 2.43 1.40 4.17
N VAL A 27 1.14 1.27 4.44
CA VAL A 27 0.09 2.16 3.97
C VAL A 27 -0.52 2.87 5.16
N ILE A 28 -0.49 4.20 5.14
CA ILE A 28 -1.04 5.03 6.21
C ILE A 28 -2.09 5.95 5.60
N VAL A 29 -3.28 5.96 6.18
CA VAL A 29 -4.41 6.75 5.71
C VAL A 29 -4.73 7.83 6.74
N PHE A 30 -4.73 9.08 6.29
CA PHE A 30 -5.09 10.23 7.10
C PHE A 30 -6.33 10.93 6.56
N ALA A 31 -7.21 11.34 7.46
CA ALA A 31 -8.19 12.38 7.18
C ALA A 31 -7.51 13.75 7.31
N VAL A 32 -7.50 14.50 6.21
CA VAL A 32 -6.93 15.84 6.12
C VAL A 32 -8.07 16.87 6.17
N PRO A 33 -8.12 17.76 7.18
CA PRO A 33 -9.10 18.83 7.22
C PRO A 33 -9.00 19.76 6.00
N PRO A 34 -10.11 20.35 5.52
CA PRO A 34 -10.13 21.13 4.28
C PRO A 34 -9.29 22.42 4.34
N TRP A 35 -9.00 22.93 5.53
CA TRP A 35 -8.15 24.10 5.74
C TRP A 35 -6.64 23.78 5.79
N ILE A 36 -6.26 22.50 5.69
CA ILE A 36 -4.85 22.07 5.62
C ILE A 36 -4.52 21.72 4.16
N SER A 37 -3.46 22.31 3.64
CA SER A 37 -2.92 21.98 2.32
C SER A 37 -2.44 20.52 2.27
N VAL A 38 -2.97 19.76 1.32
CA VAL A 38 -2.53 18.37 1.07
C VAL A 38 -1.05 18.32 0.70
N SER A 39 -0.56 19.32 -0.04
CA SER A 39 0.86 19.43 -0.40
C SER A 39 1.74 19.61 0.83
N ASP A 40 1.30 20.37 1.82
CA ASP A 40 2.06 20.59 3.06
C ASP A 40 2.15 19.30 3.88
N VAL A 41 1.06 18.51 3.90
CA VAL A 41 1.04 17.18 4.52
C VAL A 41 2.02 16.24 3.83
N ILE A 42 2.01 16.21 2.49
CA ILE A 42 2.93 15.39 1.69
C ILE A 42 4.39 15.78 1.95
N ASN A 43 4.70 17.08 1.87
CA ASN A 43 6.07 17.58 2.08
C ASN A 43 6.56 17.29 3.50
N GLY A 44 5.73 17.58 4.52
CA GLY A 44 6.06 17.28 5.91
C GLY A 44 6.26 15.78 6.16
N PHE A 45 5.48 14.92 5.52
CA PHE A 45 5.67 13.47 5.57
C PHE A 45 7.01 13.06 4.95
N ILE A 46 7.32 13.56 3.74
CA ILE A 46 8.57 13.27 3.03
C ILE A 46 9.78 13.69 3.90
N ASP A 47 9.76 14.90 4.43
CA ASP A 47 10.84 15.43 5.27
C ASP A 47 11.03 14.58 6.52
N LYS A 48 9.93 14.16 7.16
CA LYS A 48 10.01 13.31 8.34
C LYS A 48 10.59 11.93 8.00
N VAL A 49 10.14 11.30 6.92
CA VAL A 49 10.61 9.97 6.51
C VAL A 49 12.09 10.00 6.14
N LYS A 50 12.57 11.06 5.49
CA LYS A 50 14.00 11.24 5.18
C LYS A 50 14.89 11.17 6.41
N THR A 51 14.40 11.57 7.59
CA THR A 51 15.18 11.52 8.84
C THR A 51 15.31 10.12 9.45
N CYS A 52 14.51 9.14 9.01
CA CYS A 52 14.44 7.81 9.62
C CYS A 52 14.52 6.65 8.61
N VAL A 53 14.87 6.93 7.36
CA VAL A 53 15.02 5.91 6.31
C VAL A 53 16.46 5.41 6.22
N TYR A 54 16.62 4.08 6.23
CA TYR A 54 17.93 3.43 6.15
C TYR A 54 18.19 2.72 4.81
N THR A 55 17.14 2.50 4.01
CA THR A 55 17.25 1.86 2.69
C THR A 55 17.60 2.88 1.60
N GLN A 56 18.34 2.44 0.58
CA GLN A 56 18.73 3.25 -0.59
C GLN A 56 17.67 3.27 -1.69
N ASN A 57 16.49 2.69 -1.45
CA ASN A 57 15.46 2.53 -2.49
C ASN A 57 14.04 2.83 -1.97
N ALA A 58 13.91 3.71 -0.97
CA ALA A 58 12.60 4.10 -0.45
C ALA A 58 11.88 5.03 -1.43
N CYS A 59 10.65 4.66 -1.74
CA CYS A 59 9.72 5.43 -2.55
C CYS A 59 8.35 5.45 -1.85
N ALA A 60 7.66 6.58 -1.93
CA ALA A 60 6.29 6.74 -1.45
C ALA A 60 5.38 7.17 -2.60
N VAL A 61 4.11 6.75 -2.53
CA VAL A 61 3.05 7.17 -3.44
C VAL A 61 1.93 7.77 -2.60
N PHE A 62 1.36 8.88 -3.07
CA PHE A 62 0.25 9.52 -2.39
C PHE A 62 -1.00 9.46 -3.26
N PHE A 63 -2.09 9.01 -2.66
CA PHE A 63 -3.41 8.92 -3.26
C PHE A 63 -4.39 9.77 -2.45
N ARG A 64 -5.17 10.61 -3.13
CA ARG A 64 -6.23 11.40 -2.51
C ARG A 64 -7.58 10.76 -2.83
N GLY A 65 -8.21 10.23 -1.79
CA GLY A 65 -9.51 9.60 -1.89
C GLY A 65 -9.60 8.43 -0.91
N ILE A 66 -10.83 7.95 -0.69
CA ILE A 66 -11.07 6.75 0.13
C ILE A 66 -11.30 5.55 -0.78
N VAL A 67 -12.10 5.73 -1.84
CA VAL A 67 -12.45 4.68 -2.79
C VAL A 67 -11.31 4.48 -3.78
N VAL A 68 -10.63 3.34 -3.67
CA VAL A 68 -9.55 2.96 -4.58
C VAL A 68 -10.13 2.55 -5.94
N PRO A 69 -9.64 3.10 -7.07
CA PRO A 69 -10.03 2.67 -8.41
C PRO A 69 -9.78 1.17 -8.64
N PRO A 70 -10.70 0.43 -9.31
CA PRO A 70 -10.55 -1.01 -9.53
C PRO A 70 -9.21 -1.42 -10.15
N ILE A 71 -8.69 -0.62 -11.09
CA ILE A 71 -7.41 -0.89 -11.75
C ILE A 71 -6.25 -0.90 -10.74
N LEU A 72 -6.24 0.02 -9.76
CA LEU A 72 -5.21 0.02 -8.71
C LEU A 72 -5.37 -1.19 -7.78
N ARG A 73 -6.62 -1.66 -7.55
CA ARG A 73 -6.87 -2.88 -6.77
C ARG A 73 -6.32 -4.11 -7.47
N SER A 74 -6.60 -4.26 -8.76
CA SER A 74 -6.08 -5.36 -9.57
C SER A 74 -4.55 -5.33 -9.65
N PHE A 75 -3.94 -4.15 -9.68
CA PHE A 75 -2.48 -4.03 -9.57
C PHE A 75 -1.95 -4.55 -8.22
N GLY A 76 -2.65 -4.25 -7.12
CA GLY A 76 -2.35 -4.82 -5.80
C GLY A 76 -2.42 -6.35 -5.78
N GLU A 77 -3.46 -6.92 -6.39
CA GLU A 77 -3.64 -8.38 -6.54
C GLU A 77 -2.50 -9.01 -7.33
N MET A 78 -2.16 -8.40 -8.47
CA MET A 78 -1.07 -8.81 -9.35
C MET A 78 0.26 -8.89 -8.59
N VAL A 79 0.63 -7.85 -7.84
CA VAL A 79 1.88 -7.79 -7.07
C VAL A 79 1.96 -8.86 -5.96
N LYS A 80 0.84 -9.41 -5.49
CA LYS A 80 0.84 -10.55 -4.56
C LYS A 80 1.08 -11.89 -5.26
N MET A 81 0.73 -12.00 -6.53
CA MET A 81 0.75 -13.26 -7.29
C MET A 81 2.00 -13.43 -8.14
N GLU A 82 2.53 -12.34 -8.70
CA GLU A 82 3.61 -12.40 -9.67
C GLU A 82 4.67 -11.32 -9.45
N VAL A 83 5.70 -11.34 -10.28
CA VAL A 83 6.81 -10.38 -10.25
C VAL A 83 6.47 -9.25 -11.22
N VAL A 84 6.33 -8.03 -10.69
CA VAL A 84 5.92 -6.85 -11.46
C VAL A 84 7.09 -5.87 -11.63
N ASP A 85 7.18 -5.27 -12.82
CA ASP A 85 8.22 -4.29 -13.16
C ASP A 85 7.94 -2.91 -12.53
N GLU A 86 9.00 -2.23 -12.11
CA GLU A 86 8.93 -0.87 -11.59
C GLU A 86 8.44 0.14 -12.65
N ILE A 87 8.75 -0.08 -13.93
CA ILE A 87 8.30 0.81 -15.02
C ILE A 87 6.78 0.74 -15.18
N GLU A 88 6.20 -0.45 -15.05
CA GLU A 88 4.75 -0.65 -15.10
C GLU A 88 4.06 0.11 -13.95
N ALA A 89 4.57 -0.03 -12.72
CA ALA A 89 4.07 0.69 -11.56
C ALA A 89 4.16 2.22 -11.74
N LEU A 90 5.29 2.72 -12.24
CA LEU A 90 5.50 4.15 -12.51
C LEU A 90 4.50 4.68 -13.54
N ASN A 91 4.32 3.97 -14.65
CA ASN A 91 3.39 4.36 -15.71
C ASN A 91 1.95 4.38 -15.21
N LEU A 92 1.57 3.38 -14.41
CA LEU A 92 0.23 3.32 -13.82
C LEU A 92 0.00 4.48 -12.84
N ALA A 93 0.94 4.74 -11.93
CA ALA A 93 0.83 5.85 -10.99
C ALA A 93 0.71 7.21 -11.71
N LYS A 94 1.50 7.44 -12.76
CA LYS A 94 1.42 8.65 -13.59
C LYS A 94 0.08 8.77 -14.32
N LYS A 95 -0.44 7.67 -14.88
CA LYS A 95 -1.74 7.63 -15.56
C LYS A 95 -2.88 8.07 -14.65
N PHE A 96 -2.81 7.75 -13.35
CA PHE A 96 -3.79 8.15 -12.34
C PHE A 96 -3.49 9.51 -11.69
N GLY A 97 -2.45 10.23 -12.13
CA GLY A 97 -2.07 11.52 -11.56
C GLY A 97 -1.63 11.44 -10.10
N LEU A 98 -1.09 10.30 -9.67
CA LEU A 98 -0.62 10.10 -8.30
C LEU A 98 0.70 10.84 -8.07
N VAL A 99 0.89 11.36 -6.86
CA VAL A 99 2.17 11.96 -6.47
C VAL A 99 3.14 10.84 -6.09
N ILE A 100 4.30 10.83 -6.73
CA ILE A 100 5.37 9.88 -6.47
C ILE A 100 6.53 10.64 -5.83
N ALA A 101 7.00 10.17 -4.68
CA ALA A 101 8.16 10.72 -4.01
C ALA A 101 9.26 9.66 -3.92
N GLU A 102 10.34 9.88 -4.67
CA GLU A 102 11.59 9.14 -4.52
C GLU A 102 12.32 9.70 -3.30
N ILE A 103 12.27 8.98 -2.17
CA ILE A 103 12.86 9.45 -0.91
C ILE A 103 14.37 9.22 -0.94
N THR A 104 14.79 8.00 -1.26
CA THR A 104 16.20 7.62 -1.46
C THR A 104 16.41 6.84 -2.76
N GLY A 105 15.33 6.43 -3.43
CA GLY A 105 15.38 5.78 -4.75
C GLY A 105 13.97 5.38 -5.20
N ARG A 106 13.90 4.57 -6.26
CA ARG A 106 12.63 4.30 -6.97
C ARG A 106 12.07 2.88 -6.83
N LYS A 107 12.88 1.87 -6.46
CA LYS A 107 12.43 0.46 -6.49
C LYS A 107 11.24 0.17 -5.56
N GLY A 108 11.06 0.95 -4.50
CA GLY A 108 9.90 0.83 -3.60
C GLY A 108 8.54 1.13 -4.24
N ILE A 109 8.50 1.66 -5.47
CA ILE A 109 7.28 2.10 -6.15
C ILE A 109 6.22 0.98 -6.28
N VAL A 110 6.64 -0.24 -6.59
CA VAL A 110 5.74 -1.38 -6.80
C VAL A 110 4.94 -1.66 -5.53
N GLY A 111 5.63 -1.79 -4.39
CA GLY A 111 5.00 -2.04 -3.09
C GLY A 111 4.18 -0.84 -2.60
N ALA A 112 4.62 0.39 -2.84
CA ALA A 112 3.88 1.59 -2.47
C ALA A 112 2.54 1.68 -3.22
N LEU A 113 2.55 1.47 -4.54
CA LEU A 113 1.35 1.51 -5.38
C LEU A 113 0.41 0.34 -5.09
N ALA A 114 0.94 -0.87 -4.99
CA ALA A 114 0.17 -2.06 -4.65
C ALA A 114 -0.48 -1.96 -3.27
N GLY A 115 0.24 -1.39 -2.30
CA GLY A 115 -0.30 -1.13 -0.96
C GLY A 115 -1.54 -0.21 -1.01
N ILE A 116 -1.49 0.90 -1.76
CA ILE A 116 -2.67 1.75 -1.97
C ILE A 116 -3.79 0.97 -2.66
N GLY A 117 -3.46 0.16 -3.66
CA GLY A 117 -4.41 -0.71 -4.36
C GLY A 117 -5.19 -1.64 -3.43
N TYR A 118 -4.55 -2.11 -2.37
CA TYR A 118 -4.99 -3.29 -1.63
C TYR A 118 -5.25 -3.02 -0.13
N TYR A 119 -5.19 -1.76 0.32
CA TYR A 119 -5.26 -1.42 1.75
C TYR A 119 -6.59 -1.77 2.42
N ASP A 120 -7.68 -1.79 1.66
CA ASP A 120 -9.05 -2.02 2.14
C ASP A 120 -9.40 -3.50 2.28
N LYS A 121 -8.51 -4.42 1.87
CA LYS A 121 -8.70 -5.87 1.92
C LYS A 121 -8.47 -6.51 3.31
N GLY A 122 -8.35 -5.70 4.36
CA GLY A 122 -8.22 -6.18 5.73
C GLY A 122 -7.00 -7.10 5.93
N LEU A 123 -7.25 -8.31 6.43
CA LEU A 123 -6.18 -9.31 6.70
C LEU A 123 -5.48 -9.81 5.43
N GLU A 124 -6.16 -9.83 4.29
CA GLU A 124 -5.56 -10.22 3.01
C GLU A 124 -4.44 -9.26 2.58
N CYS A 125 -4.50 -8.00 3.04
CA CYS A 125 -3.44 -7.03 2.78
C CYS A 125 -2.09 -7.47 3.39
N ALA A 126 -2.14 -7.97 4.62
CA ALA A 126 -0.96 -8.41 5.37
C ALA A 126 -0.54 -9.86 5.08
N ALA A 127 -1.43 -10.69 4.52
CA ALA A 127 -1.14 -12.08 4.20
C ALA A 127 -0.31 -12.23 2.92
N ILE A 128 0.49 -13.29 2.80
CA ILE A 128 1.00 -13.73 1.49
C ILE A 128 -0.13 -14.38 0.68
N SER A 129 0.00 -14.42 -0.65
CA SER A 129 -1.06 -14.93 -1.56
C SER A 129 -1.54 -16.35 -1.22
N ASN A 130 -0.61 -17.24 -0.84
CA ASN A 130 -0.92 -18.64 -0.49
C ASN A 130 -0.78 -18.91 1.01
N ASP A 131 -1.13 -17.93 1.86
CA ASP A 131 -1.07 -18.10 3.31
C ASP A 131 -2.16 -19.08 3.80
N LYS A 132 -1.73 -20.26 4.26
CA LYS A 132 -2.64 -21.28 4.82
C LYS A 132 -3.42 -20.79 6.04
N ALA A 133 -2.93 -19.77 6.76
CA ALA A 133 -3.69 -19.17 7.87
C ALA A 133 -4.96 -18.46 7.38
N MET A 134 -4.96 -17.96 6.13
CA MET A 134 -6.11 -17.26 5.56
C MET A 134 -7.30 -18.19 5.30
N GLU A 135 -7.06 -19.47 5.04
CA GLU A 135 -8.13 -20.48 4.96
C GLU A 135 -8.93 -20.48 6.27
N LYS A 136 -8.25 -20.55 7.43
CA LYS A 136 -8.89 -20.60 8.76
C LYS A 136 -9.59 -19.31 9.13
N VAL A 137 -9.07 -18.16 8.70
CA VAL A 137 -9.68 -16.84 8.94
C VAL A 137 -10.96 -16.68 8.13
N ARG A 138 -10.95 -17.06 6.84
CA ARG A 138 -12.13 -16.97 5.97
C ARG A 138 -13.29 -17.83 6.47
N PHE A 139 -13.02 -19.04 6.95
CA PHE A 139 -14.04 -19.91 7.55
C PHE A 139 -14.72 -19.26 8.77
N ARG A 140 -13.96 -18.58 9.65
CA ARG A 140 -14.53 -17.89 10.83
C ARG A 140 -15.36 -16.65 10.49
N CYS A 141 -15.10 -15.98 9.37
CA CYS A 141 -15.90 -14.84 8.92
C CYS A 141 -17.25 -15.29 8.34
N ILE A 142 -17.28 -16.41 7.61
CA ILE A 142 -18.51 -16.97 7.04
C ILE A 142 -19.45 -17.45 8.16
N GLU A 143 -18.90 -18.09 9.21
CA GLU A 143 -19.71 -18.49 10.38
C GLU A 143 -20.29 -17.29 11.15
N LYS A 144 -19.72 -16.09 11.01
CA LYS A 144 -20.21 -14.87 11.68
C LYS A 144 -21.22 -14.07 10.88
N GLU A 145 -21.50 -14.40 9.62
CA GLU A 145 -22.53 -13.71 8.82
C GLU A 145 -23.98 -14.09 9.20
N CYS A 146 -24.22 -14.75 10.35
CA CYS A 146 -25.56 -15.24 10.72
C CYS A 146 -25.96 -15.06 12.20
N GLU A 147 -25.55 -14.00 12.91
CA GLU A 147 -26.08 -13.77 14.27
C GLU A 147 -26.62 -12.37 14.60
N GLU A 148 -26.56 -11.37 13.71
CA GLU A 148 -27.25 -10.08 13.98
C GLU A 148 -27.95 -9.55 12.72
N CYS A 149 -29.24 -9.85 12.63
CA CYS A 149 -30.26 -9.12 11.86
C CYS A 149 -31.01 -8.16 12.80
#